data_AF-I1BZE6-F1
#
_entry.id   AF-I1BZE6-F1
#
_cell.length_a   1.000
_cell.length_b   1.000
_cell.length_c   1.000
_cell.angle_alpha   90.00
_cell.angle_beta   90.00
_cell.angle_gamma   90.00
#
_symmetry.space_group_name_H-M   'P 1'
#
loop_
_entity.id
_entity.type
_entity.pdbx_description
1 polymer ?
#
loop_
_entity_poly.entity_id
_entity_poly.type
_entity_poly.pdbx_seq_one_letter_code
_entity_poly.pdbx_strand_id
1 'polypeptide(L)'
;MVKGAHHLTGNIQADDVLWISLLPRVNLDSCSHNFFELSEQPEVAYTHLRICCYSNGGIARIHAYGKSTYPISPRATIPQTLTAMPLTSEAYAPYGDVIHPPGARSKTGANQGTASKFHHVALINNLFPQGDGKMNVCIFRCKPAQQLPFTVKLLERHPYSTQAFIPMTSGGTRGYLVVVALNGIDDRPDLSTLKAFIATSTQGVNYRQGVWHHPMIALDSVTDFAVIVYENGIPKDDCNEVNVPHVLVRVPGFQANL
;
A
#
# COMPACT_ATOMS: atom_id res chain seq x y z
N MET A 1 -24.76 23.43 -10.32
CA MET A 1 -23.78 22.49 -9.71
C MET A 1 -23.68 21.27 -10.61
N VAL A 2 -22.47 20.75 -10.81
CA VAL A 2 -22.22 19.54 -11.59
C VAL A 2 -21.51 18.54 -10.71
N LYS A 3 -22.01 17.31 -10.70
CA LYS A 3 -21.40 16.18 -10.00
C LYS A 3 -20.96 15.13 -11.02
N GLY A 4 -19.87 14.44 -10.71
CA GLY A 4 -19.36 13.31 -11.46
C GLY A 4 -19.52 12.01 -10.67
N ALA A 5 -19.83 10.93 -11.38
CA ALA A 5 -19.74 9.58 -10.84
C ALA A 5 -18.90 8.71 -11.78
N HIS A 6 -18.06 7.86 -11.19
CA HIS A 6 -17.43 6.76 -11.89
C HIS A 6 -18.27 5.50 -11.64
N HIS A 7 -18.98 5.05 -12.67
CA HIS A 7 -19.92 3.95 -12.57
C HIS A 7 -20.05 3.24 -13.92
N LEU A 8 -19.80 1.94 -13.96
CA LEU A 8 -19.60 1.20 -15.22
C LEU A 8 -20.64 0.11 -15.45
N THR A 9 -21.27 -0.38 -14.39
CA THR A 9 -22.22 -1.49 -14.42
C THR A 9 -23.27 -1.29 -13.34
N GLY A 10 -24.53 -1.64 -13.62
CA GLY A 10 -25.63 -1.50 -12.64
C GLY A 10 -26.43 -0.20 -12.80
N ASN A 11 -27.25 0.12 -11.79
CA ASN A 11 -28.11 1.31 -11.81
C ASN A 11 -27.40 2.53 -11.22
N ILE A 12 -27.12 3.53 -12.06
CA ILE A 12 -26.52 4.83 -11.66
C ILE A 12 -27.37 5.64 -10.65
N GLN A 13 -28.62 5.27 -10.45
CA GLN A 13 -29.53 5.90 -9.49
C GLN A 13 -29.57 5.19 -8.14
N ALA A 14 -28.84 4.09 -7.94
CA ALA A 14 -28.78 3.40 -6.66
C ALA A 14 -28.15 4.28 -5.55
N ASP A 15 -28.57 4.08 -4.31
CA ASP A 15 -28.17 4.91 -3.16
C ASP A 15 -26.69 4.77 -2.79
N ASP A 16 -26.04 3.68 -3.21
CA ASP A 16 -24.62 3.39 -3.00
C ASP A 16 -23.68 4.10 -4.00
N VAL A 17 -24.23 4.79 -4.99
CA VAL A 17 -23.44 5.52 -6.00
C VAL A 17 -22.85 6.78 -5.38
N LEU A 18 -21.51 6.83 -5.33
CA LEU A 18 -20.79 8.01 -4.85
C LEU A 18 -20.74 9.12 -5.91
N TRP A 19 -21.36 10.27 -5.60
CA TRP A 19 -21.35 11.47 -6.44
C TRP A 19 -20.41 12.54 -5.90
N ILE A 20 -19.34 12.82 -6.63
CA ILE A 20 -18.33 13.83 -6.27
C ILE A 20 -18.69 15.17 -6.92
N SER A 21 -18.58 16.27 -6.19
CA SER A 21 -18.82 17.61 -6.73
C SER A 21 -17.65 18.04 -7.62
N LEU A 22 -17.89 18.22 -8.92
CA LEU A 22 -16.89 18.73 -9.87
C LEU A 22 -16.93 20.24 -9.96
N LEU A 23 -18.15 20.78 -10.11
CA LEU A 23 -18.39 22.20 -10.13
C LEU A 23 -19.39 22.53 -9.02
N PRO A 24 -19.04 23.41 -8.06
CA PRO A 24 -19.98 23.81 -7.01
C PRO A 24 -21.20 24.53 -7.59
N ARG A 25 -22.10 24.97 -6.71
CA ARG A 25 -23.22 25.81 -7.14
C ARG A 25 -22.69 27.15 -7.64
N VAL A 26 -23.04 27.48 -8.88
CA VAL A 26 -22.67 28.72 -9.56
C VAL A 26 -23.93 29.37 -10.13
N ASN A 27 -23.93 30.69 -10.22
CA ASN A 27 -24.95 31.44 -10.94
C ASN A 27 -24.65 31.36 -12.45
N LEU A 28 -25.71 31.37 -13.25
CA LEU A 28 -25.63 31.33 -14.71
C LEU A 28 -26.26 32.60 -15.28
N ASP A 29 -25.67 33.09 -16.35
CA ASP A 29 -26.26 34.17 -17.14
C ASP A 29 -27.32 33.60 -18.10
N SER A 30 -28.43 34.33 -18.26
CA SER A 30 -29.53 33.94 -19.13
C SER A 30 -29.18 34.10 -20.62
N CYS A 31 -29.64 33.18 -21.46
CA CYS A 31 -29.47 33.22 -22.92
C CYS A 31 -28.01 33.32 -23.40
N SER A 32 -27.06 32.82 -22.61
CA SER A 32 -25.64 32.86 -22.92
C SER A 32 -24.97 31.48 -22.77
N HIS A 33 -23.78 31.35 -23.34
CA HIS A 33 -22.91 30.21 -23.06
C HIS A 33 -22.13 30.45 -21.77
N ASN A 34 -22.34 29.57 -20.79
CA ASN A 34 -21.66 29.63 -19.50
C ASN A 34 -20.50 28.63 -19.51
N PHE A 35 -19.25 29.11 -19.46
CA PHE A 35 -18.04 28.29 -19.50
C PHE A 35 -17.40 28.19 -18.13
N PHE A 36 -17.02 26.98 -17.74
CA PHE A 36 -16.35 26.70 -16.47
C PHE A 36 -15.17 25.77 -16.72
N GLU A 37 -14.00 26.17 -16.26
CA GLU A 37 -12.82 25.32 -16.20
C GLU A 37 -12.65 24.79 -14.77
N LEU A 38 -12.29 23.51 -14.64
CA LEU A 38 -12.02 22.93 -13.33
C LEU A 38 -10.65 23.42 -12.86
N SER A 39 -10.60 23.97 -11.65
CA SER A 39 -9.36 24.47 -11.04
C SER A 39 -8.33 23.35 -10.81
N GLU A 40 -8.80 22.12 -10.67
CA GLU A 40 -7.98 20.93 -10.47
C GLU A 40 -8.38 19.84 -11.48
N GLN A 41 -7.39 19.18 -12.05
CA GLN A 41 -7.64 18.03 -12.92
C GLN A 41 -8.05 16.84 -12.07
N PRO A 42 -9.19 16.19 -12.35
CA PRO A 42 -9.64 15.08 -11.55
C PRO A 42 -8.69 13.87 -11.70
N GLU A 43 -8.30 13.29 -10.57
CA GLU A 43 -7.44 12.09 -10.54
C GLU A 43 -8.14 10.82 -11.08
N VAL A 44 -9.47 10.88 -11.25
CA VAL A 44 -10.33 9.76 -11.66
C VAL A 44 -11.15 10.13 -12.89
N ALA A 45 -11.29 9.19 -13.83
CA ALA A 45 -12.16 9.35 -14.99
C ALA A 45 -13.64 9.22 -14.59
N TYR A 46 -14.49 10.15 -15.03
CA TYR A 46 -15.94 10.10 -14.79
C TYR A 46 -16.68 9.50 -15.99
N THR A 47 -17.68 8.68 -15.71
CA THR A 47 -18.51 8.04 -16.76
C THR A 47 -19.88 8.70 -16.88
N HIS A 48 -20.38 9.28 -15.79
CA HIS A 48 -21.66 9.96 -15.73
C HIS A 48 -21.50 11.34 -15.09
N LEU A 49 -22.27 12.30 -15.61
CA LEU A 49 -22.42 13.62 -15.04
C LEU A 49 -23.85 13.81 -14.57
N ARG A 50 -24.02 14.38 -13.38
CA ARG A 50 -25.31 14.81 -12.85
C ARG A 50 -25.31 16.32 -12.73
N ILE A 51 -26.28 16.94 -13.39
CA ILE A 51 -26.49 18.38 -13.30
C ILE A 51 -27.66 18.64 -12.37
N CYS A 52 -27.42 19.47 -11.37
CA CYS A 52 -28.46 19.94 -10.47
C CYS A 52 -28.80 21.39 -10.81
N CYS A 53 -29.96 21.59 -11.45
CA CYS A 53 -30.55 22.90 -11.65
C CYS A 53 -31.40 23.26 -10.43
N TYR A 54 -31.15 24.43 -9.85
CA TYR A 54 -31.85 24.95 -8.67
C TYR A 54 -32.80 26.10 -9.01
N SER A 55 -33.05 26.31 -10.29
CA SER A 55 -33.93 27.34 -10.83
C SER A 55 -34.94 26.72 -11.78
N ASN A 56 -36.00 27.45 -12.08
CA ASN A 56 -36.97 27.09 -13.11
C ASN A 56 -36.49 27.40 -14.54
N GLY A 57 -35.30 27.99 -14.70
CA GLY A 57 -34.65 28.17 -16.00
C GLY A 57 -34.16 26.82 -16.55
N GLY A 58 -34.61 26.47 -17.74
CA GLY A 58 -34.20 25.24 -18.42
C GLY A 58 -32.75 25.30 -18.91
N ILE A 59 -32.15 24.13 -19.09
CA ILE A 59 -30.82 24.00 -19.72
C ILE A 59 -31.04 23.49 -21.14
N ALA A 60 -30.68 24.30 -22.14
CA ALA A 60 -30.88 23.95 -23.55
C ALA A 60 -29.87 22.88 -24.04
N ARG A 61 -28.58 23.02 -23.66
CA ARG A 61 -27.52 22.09 -24.04
C ARG A 61 -26.36 22.15 -23.04
N ILE A 62 -25.65 21.03 -22.90
CA ILE A 62 -24.43 20.92 -22.11
C ILE A 62 -23.36 20.26 -22.97
N HIS A 63 -22.16 20.82 -22.93
CA HIS A 63 -20.95 20.17 -23.45
C HIS A 63 -19.99 19.94 -22.29
N ALA A 64 -19.48 18.72 -22.20
CA ALA A 64 -18.40 18.38 -21.29
C ALA A 64 -17.17 18.03 -22.14
N TYR A 65 -16.08 18.76 -21.92
CA TYR A 65 -14.83 18.56 -22.63
C TYR A 65 -13.84 17.82 -21.71
N GLY A 66 -13.16 16.82 -22.25
CA GLY A 66 -12.19 16.03 -21.50
C GLY A 66 -11.38 15.13 -22.43
N LYS A 67 -10.30 14.55 -21.90
CA LYS A 67 -9.48 13.57 -22.62
C LYS A 67 -10.13 12.19 -22.52
N SER A 68 -10.45 11.58 -23.65
CA SER A 68 -10.97 10.21 -23.70
C SER A 68 -9.91 9.21 -23.22
N THR A 69 -10.28 8.33 -22.30
CA THR A 69 -9.43 7.25 -21.79
C THR A 69 -9.83 5.88 -22.34
N TYR A 70 -10.39 5.82 -23.56
CA TYR A 70 -10.88 4.56 -24.13
C TYR A 70 -9.75 3.56 -24.49
N PRO A 71 -9.96 2.24 -24.33
CA PRO A 71 -11.16 1.61 -23.78
C PRO A 71 -11.37 2.00 -22.32
N ILE A 72 -12.63 2.22 -21.90
CA ILE A 72 -12.95 2.46 -20.49
C ILE A 72 -12.60 1.17 -19.74
N SER A 73 -11.34 1.04 -19.35
CA SER A 73 -10.90 -0.01 -18.45
C SER A 73 -11.63 0.23 -17.13
N PRO A 74 -12.34 -0.76 -16.59
CA PRO A 74 -12.99 -0.59 -15.32
C PRO A 74 -11.94 -0.38 -14.24
N ARG A 75 -11.86 0.83 -13.70
CA ARG A 75 -11.22 1.07 -12.41
C ARG A 75 -12.25 1.50 -11.36
N ALA A 76 -13.43 0.88 -11.40
CA ALA A 76 -14.06 0.45 -10.17
C ALA A 76 -13.40 -0.88 -9.79
N THR A 77 -12.22 -0.83 -9.17
CA THR A 77 -11.70 -2.01 -8.50
C THR A 77 -12.63 -2.26 -7.32
N ILE A 78 -13.57 -3.22 -7.43
CA ILE A 78 -13.88 -4.06 -6.28
C ILE A 78 -12.53 -4.35 -5.65
N PRO A 79 -12.31 -4.05 -4.35
CA PRO A 79 -10.99 -4.20 -3.78
C PRO A 79 -10.47 -5.58 -4.14
N GLN A 80 -9.34 -5.60 -4.85
CA GLN A 80 -8.76 -6.87 -5.27
C GLN A 80 -8.57 -7.66 -3.98
N THR A 81 -9.15 -8.87 -3.93
CA THR A 81 -9.05 -9.67 -2.73
C THR A 81 -7.85 -10.58 -2.88
N LEU A 82 -6.91 -10.44 -1.96
CA LEU A 82 -5.75 -11.31 -1.83
C LEU A 82 -5.87 -12.10 -0.54
N THR A 83 -5.43 -13.36 -0.56
CA THR A 83 -5.34 -14.17 0.66
C THR A 83 -3.87 -14.24 1.06
N ALA A 84 -3.57 -13.81 2.29
CA ALA A 84 -2.23 -13.92 2.83
C ALA A 84 -1.85 -15.40 3.00
N MET A 85 -0.64 -15.74 2.56
CA MET A 85 -0.09 -17.10 2.64
C MET A 85 0.97 -17.19 3.76
N PRO A 86 1.31 -18.38 4.29
CA PRO A 86 2.42 -18.49 5.23
C PRO A 86 3.73 -17.95 4.65
N LEU A 87 4.51 -17.24 5.47
CA LEU A 87 5.81 -16.73 5.04
C LEU A 87 6.84 -17.87 4.96
N THR A 88 7.44 -18.05 3.78
CA THR A 88 8.60 -18.95 3.55
C THR A 88 9.72 -18.22 2.82
N SER A 89 10.96 -18.70 2.97
CA SER A 89 12.12 -18.12 2.28
C SER A 89 11.93 -18.13 0.76
N GLU A 90 11.37 -19.20 0.21
CA GLU A 90 11.22 -19.42 -1.23
C GLU A 90 10.18 -18.47 -1.83
N ALA A 91 9.02 -18.34 -1.18
CA ALA A 91 7.96 -17.47 -1.67
C ALA A 91 8.30 -15.98 -1.54
N TYR A 92 9.17 -15.64 -0.57
CA TYR A 92 9.59 -14.28 -0.26
C TYR A 92 10.88 -13.83 -0.96
N ALA A 93 11.68 -14.76 -1.50
CA ALA A 93 12.99 -14.48 -2.13
C ALA A 93 13.01 -13.33 -3.17
N PRO A 94 11.96 -13.12 -4.00
CA PRO A 94 11.93 -11.98 -4.92
C PRO A 94 11.91 -10.62 -4.21
N TYR A 95 11.38 -10.54 -3.00
CA TYR A 95 11.13 -9.31 -2.25
C TYR A 95 12.21 -9.05 -1.19
N GLY A 96 12.93 -10.09 -0.77
CA GLY A 96 13.95 -9.96 0.26
C GLY A 96 14.28 -11.29 0.92
N ASP A 97 14.57 -11.24 2.21
CA ASP A 97 14.98 -12.40 3.00
C ASP A 97 14.06 -12.61 4.21
N VAL A 98 13.85 -13.88 4.59
CA VAL A 98 13.19 -14.23 5.85
C VAL A 98 14.28 -14.49 6.89
N ILE A 99 14.27 -13.72 7.98
CA ILE A 99 15.22 -13.85 9.08
C ILE A 99 14.73 -14.96 10.00
N HIS A 100 15.18 -16.18 9.73
CA HIS A 100 14.89 -17.38 10.51
C HIS A 100 15.90 -18.50 10.22
N PRO A 101 16.02 -19.54 11.07
CA PRO A 101 17.00 -20.61 10.88
C PRO A 101 16.91 -21.35 9.53
N PRO A 102 15.72 -21.70 9.01
CA PRO A 102 15.60 -22.35 7.69
C PRO A 102 16.11 -21.49 6.51
N GLY A 103 16.15 -20.16 6.65
CA GLY A 103 16.66 -19.25 5.63
C GLY A 103 18.19 -19.07 5.64
N ALA A 104 18.90 -19.75 6.55
CA ALA A 104 20.35 -19.59 6.69
C ALA A 104 21.11 -20.26 5.53
N ARG A 105 22.16 -19.60 5.04
CA ARG A 105 23.04 -20.18 4.01
C ARG A 105 23.93 -21.28 4.56
N SER A 106 24.31 -21.17 5.82
CA SER A 106 25.12 -22.17 6.52
C SER A 106 24.91 -22.10 8.03
N LYS A 107 25.35 -23.15 8.74
CA LYS A 107 25.23 -23.29 10.18
C LYS A 107 26.56 -23.75 10.78
N THR A 108 26.98 -23.12 11.87
CA THR A 108 28.12 -23.58 12.67
C THR A 108 27.74 -23.70 14.15
N GLY A 109 28.53 -24.46 14.91
CA GLY A 109 28.48 -24.39 16.38
C GLY A 109 29.06 -23.07 16.89
N ALA A 110 28.62 -22.65 18.07
CA ALA A 110 29.12 -21.50 18.81
C ALA A 110 29.03 -21.77 20.32
N ASN A 111 29.60 -20.88 21.14
CA ASN A 111 29.53 -20.91 22.61
C ASN A 111 29.90 -22.29 23.20
N GLN A 112 31.04 -22.83 22.79
CA GLN A 112 31.56 -24.13 23.28
C GLN A 112 30.53 -25.27 23.17
N GLY A 113 29.69 -25.26 22.13
CA GLY A 113 28.69 -26.31 21.86
C GLY A 113 27.28 -26.00 22.36
N THR A 114 27.07 -24.88 23.06
CA THR A 114 25.74 -24.51 23.60
C THR A 114 24.89 -23.68 22.64
N ALA A 115 25.44 -23.22 21.51
CA ALA A 115 24.71 -22.42 20.54
C ALA A 115 24.93 -22.90 19.09
N SER A 116 23.93 -22.64 18.25
CA SER A 116 24.03 -22.75 16.80
C SER A 116 24.00 -21.36 16.18
N LYS A 117 25.01 -21.02 15.38
CA LYS A 117 25.04 -19.79 14.59
C LYS A 117 24.51 -20.09 13.18
N PHE A 118 23.41 -19.44 12.83
CA PHE A 118 22.79 -19.49 11.51
C PHE A 118 23.28 -18.28 10.71
N HIS A 119 24.12 -18.52 9.70
CA HIS A 119 24.83 -17.45 9.00
C HIS A 119 24.04 -16.92 7.82
N HIS A 120 24.19 -15.61 7.58
CA HIS A 120 23.70 -14.92 6.38
C HIS A 120 22.21 -15.14 6.09
N VAL A 121 21.38 -15.06 7.14
CA VAL A 121 19.90 -15.16 7.05
C VAL A 121 19.25 -13.94 6.37
N ALA A 122 19.98 -12.83 6.23
CA ALA A 122 19.58 -11.66 5.48
C ALA A 122 20.81 -10.92 4.94
N LEU A 123 20.64 -10.23 3.81
CA LEU A 123 21.63 -9.29 3.27
C LEU A 123 21.29 -7.86 3.70
N ILE A 124 22.25 -7.14 4.27
CA ILE A 124 22.10 -5.74 4.67
C ILE A 124 22.85 -4.86 3.69
N ASN A 125 22.14 -3.94 3.02
CA ASN A 125 22.71 -3.07 1.98
C ASN A 125 22.50 -1.58 2.31
N ASN A 126 23.53 -0.80 1.97
CA ASN A 126 23.52 0.66 1.93
C ASN A 126 23.99 1.08 0.54
N LEU A 127 23.07 1.54 -0.31
CA LEU A 127 23.34 2.02 -1.65
C LEU A 127 22.97 3.51 -1.81
N PHE A 128 23.06 4.30 -0.73
CA PHE A 128 22.89 5.74 -0.85
C PHE A 128 23.95 6.30 -1.81
N PRO A 129 23.58 7.10 -2.84
CA PRO A 129 24.49 7.46 -3.92
C PRO A 129 25.75 8.20 -3.46
N GLN A 130 25.66 8.95 -2.37
CA GLN A 130 26.79 9.69 -1.80
C GLN A 130 27.54 8.91 -0.70
N GLY A 131 27.13 7.68 -0.41
CA GLY A 131 27.66 6.88 0.68
C GLY A 131 27.39 7.47 2.07
N ASP A 132 26.41 8.36 2.18
CA ASP A 132 26.05 9.13 3.38
C ASP A 132 24.94 8.47 4.22
N GLY A 133 24.35 7.38 3.74
CA GLY A 133 23.42 6.57 4.52
C GLY A 133 24.10 6.01 5.78
N LYS A 134 23.50 6.25 6.95
CA LYS A 134 23.98 5.77 8.24
C LYS A 134 23.07 4.66 8.75
N MET A 135 23.67 3.58 9.22
CA MET A 135 22.91 2.49 9.83
C MET A 135 22.23 3.01 11.10
N ASN A 136 20.93 2.79 11.18
CA ASN A 136 20.08 3.08 12.31
C ASN A 136 19.48 1.76 12.81
N VAL A 137 19.41 1.64 14.14
CA VAL A 137 18.67 0.59 14.81
C VAL A 137 17.63 1.26 15.70
N CYS A 138 16.36 1.08 15.38
CA CYS A 138 15.26 1.73 16.08
C CYS A 138 14.17 0.71 16.44
N ILE A 139 13.20 1.13 17.25
CA ILE A 139 12.07 0.30 17.68
C ILE A 139 10.79 0.87 17.12
N PHE A 140 10.04 0.04 16.42
CA PHE A 140 8.68 0.36 15.98
C PHE A 140 7.71 -0.36 16.91
N ARG A 141 6.86 0.40 17.61
CA ARG A 141 5.76 -0.13 18.44
C ARG A 141 4.46 -0.09 17.65
N CYS A 142 4.08 -1.22 17.07
CA CYS A 142 2.94 -1.31 16.17
C CYS A 142 1.69 -1.77 16.92
N LYS A 143 0.59 -1.01 16.80
CA LYS A 143 -0.73 -1.45 17.27
C LYS A 143 -1.30 -2.52 16.31
N PRO A 144 -2.08 -3.49 16.81
CA PRO A 144 -2.70 -4.49 15.96
C PRO A 144 -3.70 -3.87 14.97
N ALA A 145 -3.88 -4.54 13.83
CA ALA A 145 -4.89 -4.18 12.84
C ALA A 145 -6.28 -4.15 13.50
N GLN A 146 -6.97 -3.01 13.36
CA GLN A 146 -8.31 -2.81 13.94
C GLN A 146 -9.41 -3.53 13.16
N GLN A 147 -9.16 -3.86 11.89
CA GLN A 147 -10.14 -4.48 11.00
C GLN A 147 -9.48 -5.54 10.13
N LEU A 148 -10.18 -6.67 9.96
CA LEU A 148 -9.85 -7.73 9.03
C LEU A 148 -11.10 -8.10 8.21
N PRO A 149 -11.01 -8.38 6.89
CA PRO A 149 -9.81 -8.33 6.03
C PRO A 149 -9.11 -6.97 6.05
N PHE A 150 -7.77 -6.96 6.00
CA PHE A 150 -6.99 -5.73 6.09
C PHE A 150 -7.04 -4.97 4.76
N THR A 151 -7.28 -3.66 4.79
CA THR A 151 -7.32 -2.84 3.57
C THR A 151 -5.96 -2.19 3.32
N VAL A 152 -5.24 -2.67 2.30
CA VAL A 152 -4.04 -2.02 1.77
C VAL A 152 -4.47 -0.85 0.91
N LYS A 153 -3.96 0.35 1.22
CA LYS A 153 -4.26 1.60 0.48
C LYS A 153 -3.01 2.40 0.12
N LEU A 154 -1.86 2.04 0.68
CA LEU A 154 -0.59 2.70 0.51
C LEU A 154 0.54 1.65 0.55
N LEU A 155 1.58 1.88 -0.23
CA LEU A 155 2.85 1.18 -0.12
C LEU A 155 3.97 2.20 0.00
N GLU A 156 5.01 1.81 0.72
CA GLU A 156 6.25 2.55 0.88
C GLU A 156 7.45 1.74 0.37
N ARG A 157 8.57 2.40 0.09
CA ARG A 157 9.84 1.74 -0.19
C ARG A 157 11.00 2.57 0.36
N HIS A 158 12.11 1.88 0.60
CA HIS A 158 13.41 2.48 0.89
C HIS A 158 14.31 2.33 -0.35
N PRO A 159 14.49 3.38 -1.18
CA PRO A 159 15.17 3.27 -2.48
C PRO A 159 16.63 2.87 -2.40
N TYR A 160 17.29 3.15 -1.26
CA TYR A 160 18.74 2.99 -1.09
C TYR A 160 19.14 2.07 0.08
N SER A 161 18.19 1.57 0.85
CA SER A 161 18.45 0.71 2.00
C SER A 161 17.62 -0.56 1.94
N THR A 162 18.20 -1.67 2.41
CA THR A 162 17.38 -2.75 2.95
C THR A 162 16.69 -2.28 4.24
N GLN A 163 15.55 -2.85 4.58
CA GLN A 163 14.91 -2.58 5.87
C GLN A 163 14.49 -3.89 6.51
N ALA A 164 15.06 -4.18 7.67
CA ALA A 164 14.75 -5.39 8.44
C ALA A 164 13.82 -5.08 9.60
N PHE A 165 12.83 -5.93 9.82
CA PHE A 165 11.97 -5.94 11.00
C PHE A 165 12.10 -7.30 11.69
N ILE A 166 12.49 -7.28 12.97
CA ILE A 166 12.60 -8.48 13.80
C ILE A 166 11.63 -8.33 14.98
N PRO A 167 10.62 -9.19 15.11
CA PRO A 167 9.64 -9.08 16.19
C PRO A 167 10.32 -9.29 17.55
N MET A 168 10.08 -8.35 18.47
CA MET A 168 10.49 -8.41 19.87
C MET A 168 9.31 -8.87 20.72
N THR A 169 9.03 -10.16 20.66
CA THR A 169 7.84 -10.76 21.29
C THR A 169 8.20 -11.63 22.49
N SER A 170 7.30 -11.63 23.48
CA SER A 170 7.32 -12.52 24.64
C SER A 170 6.26 -13.63 24.54
N GLY A 171 5.75 -13.91 23.33
CA GLY A 171 4.71 -14.91 23.08
C GLY A 171 3.27 -14.37 23.04
N GLY A 172 3.08 -13.05 23.16
CA GLY A 172 1.76 -12.40 23.14
C GLY A 172 1.14 -12.21 21.74
N THR A 173 1.82 -12.63 20.68
CA THR A 173 1.33 -12.55 19.30
C THR A 173 1.66 -13.83 18.55
N ARG A 174 0.73 -14.31 17.70
CA ARG A 174 0.95 -15.45 16.80
C ARG A 174 1.74 -15.04 15.56
N GLY A 175 1.66 -13.78 15.15
CA GLY A 175 2.29 -13.30 13.93
C GLY A 175 1.91 -11.89 13.53
N TYR A 176 2.34 -11.52 12.34
CA TYR A 176 2.11 -10.21 11.75
C TYR A 176 1.95 -10.34 10.23
N LEU A 177 1.34 -9.33 9.61
CA LEU A 177 1.06 -9.32 8.19
C LEU A 177 2.13 -8.52 7.44
N VAL A 178 2.68 -9.11 6.38
CA VAL A 178 3.65 -8.50 5.48
C VAL A 178 3.02 -8.39 4.12
N VAL A 179 3.00 -7.20 3.52
CA VAL A 179 2.50 -6.96 2.16
C VAL A 179 3.65 -6.38 1.35
N VAL A 180 3.89 -6.93 0.16
CA VAL A 180 5.02 -6.56 -0.71
C VAL A 180 4.63 -6.52 -2.18
N ALA A 181 5.29 -5.67 -2.96
CA ALA A 181 5.27 -5.64 -4.41
C ALA A 181 6.66 -5.27 -4.94
N LEU A 182 7.00 -5.77 -6.14
CA LEU A 182 8.22 -5.37 -6.84
C LEU A 182 8.06 -3.98 -7.45
N ASN A 183 9.19 -3.35 -7.76
CA ASN A 183 9.18 -2.09 -8.49
C ASN A 183 8.85 -2.34 -9.96
N GLY A 184 7.90 -1.57 -10.49
CA GLY A 184 7.51 -1.56 -11.89
C GLY A 184 8.45 -0.72 -12.73
N ILE A 185 8.31 -0.84 -14.05
CA ILE A 185 9.08 -0.09 -15.05
C ILE A 185 8.80 1.43 -15.01
N ASP A 186 7.69 1.83 -14.42
CA ASP A 186 7.28 3.23 -14.23
C ASP A 186 7.73 3.81 -12.88
N ASP A 187 8.59 3.07 -12.17
CA ASP A 187 9.09 3.41 -10.84
C ASP A 187 8.00 3.51 -9.76
N ARG A 188 6.90 2.75 -9.93
CA ARG A 188 5.81 2.57 -8.97
C ARG A 188 5.64 1.09 -8.62
N PRO A 189 4.80 0.71 -7.63
CA PRO A 189 4.57 -0.69 -7.33
C PRO A 189 3.95 -1.44 -8.51
N ASP A 190 4.57 -2.53 -8.95
CA ASP A 190 3.94 -3.47 -9.88
C ASP A 190 2.94 -4.34 -9.10
N LEU A 191 1.67 -3.93 -9.13
CA LEU A 191 0.59 -4.61 -8.41
C LEU A 191 0.32 -6.03 -8.90
N SER A 192 0.80 -6.43 -10.08
CA SER A 192 0.71 -7.84 -10.52
C SER A 192 1.61 -8.76 -9.68
N THR A 193 2.62 -8.19 -9.02
CA THR A 193 3.53 -8.88 -8.11
C THR A 193 3.16 -8.72 -6.63
N LEU A 194 2.02 -8.09 -6.35
CA LEU A 194 1.55 -7.87 -4.99
C LEU A 194 1.29 -9.21 -4.29
N LYS A 195 1.91 -9.41 -3.13
CA LYS A 195 1.70 -10.57 -2.28
C LYS A 195 1.51 -10.14 -0.83
N ALA A 196 0.78 -10.95 -0.08
CA ALA A 196 0.72 -10.84 1.37
C ALA A 196 1.12 -12.15 2.04
N PHE A 197 1.80 -12.02 3.17
CA PHE A 197 2.34 -13.12 3.93
C PHE A 197 1.98 -12.98 5.41
N ILE A 198 1.66 -14.09 6.05
CA ILE A 198 1.57 -14.22 7.49
C ILE A 198 2.95 -14.68 7.98
N ALA A 199 3.69 -13.76 8.60
CA ALA A 199 4.92 -14.08 9.30
C ALA A 199 4.60 -14.54 10.71
N THR A 200 5.24 -15.61 11.20
CA THR A 200 5.09 -16.01 12.60
C THR A 200 5.81 -15.03 13.53
N SER A 201 5.50 -15.09 14.82
CA SER A 201 6.18 -14.30 15.84
C SER A 201 7.68 -14.61 16.00
N THR A 202 8.19 -15.66 15.35
CA THR A 202 9.62 -16.03 15.39
C THR A 202 10.34 -15.77 14.08
N GLN A 203 9.67 -15.21 13.07
CA GLN A 203 10.26 -14.85 11.79
C GLN A 203 10.45 -13.34 11.75
N GLY A 204 11.65 -12.88 11.39
CA GLY A 204 11.85 -11.51 10.92
C GLY A 204 11.76 -11.44 9.39
N VAL A 205 11.61 -10.24 8.86
CA VAL A 205 11.70 -9.97 7.42
C VAL A 205 12.77 -8.93 7.15
N ASN A 206 13.44 -9.05 6.00
CA ASN A 206 14.31 -8.03 5.45
C ASN A 206 13.80 -7.69 4.05
N TYR A 207 13.25 -6.49 3.87
CA TYR A 207 12.89 -5.98 2.55
C TYR A 207 14.17 -5.67 1.78
N ARG A 208 14.28 -6.17 0.54
CA ARG A 208 15.35 -5.74 -0.36
C ARG A 208 15.13 -4.28 -0.70
N GLN A 209 16.24 -3.56 -0.90
CA GLN A 209 16.22 -2.19 -1.37
C GLN A 209 15.28 -1.99 -2.56
N GLY A 210 14.49 -0.91 -2.51
CA GLY A 210 13.56 -0.51 -3.56
C GLY A 210 12.30 -1.36 -3.68
N VAL A 211 12.16 -2.44 -2.90
CA VAL A 211 10.93 -3.24 -2.85
C VAL A 211 9.84 -2.46 -2.12
N TRP A 212 8.68 -2.38 -2.76
CA TRP A 212 7.51 -1.76 -2.17
C TRP A 212 6.89 -2.68 -1.13
N HIS A 213 6.48 -2.12 0.00
CA HIS A 213 5.85 -2.85 1.09
C HIS A 213 4.87 -1.95 1.83
N HIS A 214 3.94 -2.54 2.57
CA HIS A 214 3.07 -1.77 3.46
C HIS A 214 3.80 -1.53 4.78
N PRO A 215 3.61 -0.35 5.45
CA PRO A 215 4.04 -0.15 6.83
C PRO A 215 3.65 -1.32 7.74
N MET A 216 4.48 -1.64 8.74
CA MET A 216 4.32 -2.87 9.53
C MET A 216 2.93 -3.07 10.16
N ILE A 217 2.34 -4.26 9.99
CA ILE A 217 0.97 -4.59 10.43
C ILE A 217 1.01 -5.69 11.50
N ALA A 218 0.91 -5.31 12.77
CA ALA A 218 0.68 -6.27 13.85
C ALA A 218 -0.74 -6.86 13.78
N LEU A 219 -0.96 -8.10 14.23
CA LEU A 219 -2.27 -8.77 14.15
C LEU A 219 -2.95 -8.95 15.52
N ASP A 220 -2.34 -9.69 16.45
CA ASP A 220 -3.00 -10.06 17.71
C ASP A 220 -2.87 -9.01 18.81
N SER A 221 -1.69 -8.40 18.95
CA SER A 221 -1.39 -7.52 20.07
C SER A 221 -0.37 -6.46 19.66
N VAL A 222 -0.20 -5.45 20.52
CA VAL A 222 0.87 -4.46 20.34
C VAL A 222 2.19 -5.22 20.27
N THR A 223 2.90 -5.04 19.16
CA THR A 223 4.16 -5.74 18.90
C THR A 223 5.26 -4.73 18.66
N ASP A 224 6.34 -4.85 19.41
CA ASP A 224 7.56 -4.10 19.16
C ASP A 224 8.40 -4.84 18.11
N PHE A 225 9.02 -4.11 17.21
CA PHE A 225 9.97 -4.63 16.23
C PHE A 225 11.29 -3.89 16.35
N ALA A 226 12.38 -4.64 16.45
CA ALA A 226 13.69 -4.07 16.18
C ALA A 226 13.81 -3.85 14.68
N VAL A 227 14.15 -2.63 14.28
CA VAL A 227 14.26 -2.22 12.88
C VAL A 227 15.70 -1.88 12.57
N ILE A 228 16.23 -2.41 11.46
CA ILE A 228 17.57 -2.07 10.94
C ILE A 228 17.39 -1.46 9.56
N VAL A 229 17.87 -0.23 9.39
CA VAL A 229 17.73 0.54 8.15
C VAL A 229 18.92 1.51 8.01
N TYR A 230 19.23 1.96 6.81
CA TYR A 230 20.14 3.09 6.58
C TYR A 230 19.33 4.33 6.22
N GLU A 231 19.70 5.45 6.81
CA GLU A 231 19.05 6.75 6.58
C GLU A 231 20.12 7.83 6.43
N ASN A 232 19.93 8.78 5.51
CA ASN A 232 20.75 9.99 5.39
C ASN A 232 20.07 11.23 5.99
N GLY A 233 18.81 11.11 6.41
CA GLY A 233 18.02 12.19 7.01
C GLY A 233 17.32 13.07 5.98
N ILE A 234 17.39 12.73 4.68
CA ILE A 234 16.64 13.37 3.61
C ILE A 234 15.38 12.55 3.37
N PRO A 235 14.17 13.07 3.70
CA PRO A 235 12.96 12.27 3.69
C PRO A 235 12.66 11.52 2.39
N LYS A 236 12.96 12.14 1.24
CA LYS A 236 12.74 11.53 -0.09
C LYS A 236 13.77 10.47 -0.46
N ASP A 237 14.95 10.48 0.14
CA ASP A 237 15.97 9.45 -0.08
C ASP A 237 15.72 8.27 0.87
N ASP A 238 15.28 8.59 2.09
CA ASP A 238 15.01 7.62 3.13
C ASP A 238 13.76 6.79 2.81
N CYS A 239 12.63 7.42 2.45
CA CYS A 239 11.37 6.71 2.19
C CYS A 239 10.57 7.34 1.05
N ASN A 240 9.96 6.50 0.21
CA ASN A 240 8.97 6.94 -0.77
C ASN A 240 7.65 6.26 -0.50
N GLU A 241 6.56 7.03 -0.45
CA GLU A 241 5.21 6.53 -0.23
C GLU A 241 4.33 6.82 -1.45
N VAL A 242 3.46 5.87 -1.79
CA VAL A 242 2.44 6.05 -2.83
C VAL A 242 1.12 5.41 -2.42
N ASN A 243 0.03 6.11 -2.72
CA ASN A 243 -1.30 5.50 -2.66
C ASN A 243 -1.45 4.45 -3.76
N VAL A 244 -2.12 3.35 -3.43
CA VAL A 244 -2.47 2.27 -4.35
C VAL A 244 -3.98 2.05 -4.32
N PRO A 245 -4.59 1.46 -5.38
CA PRO A 245 -5.97 1.00 -5.30
C PRO A 245 -6.17 0.11 -4.07
N HIS A 246 -7.35 0.18 -3.48
CA HIS A 246 -7.63 -0.63 -2.30
C HIS A 246 -7.56 -2.12 -2.63
N VAL A 247 -6.78 -2.85 -1.84
CA VAL A 247 -6.68 -4.32 -1.90
C VAL A 247 -7.08 -4.86 -0.54
N LEU A 248 -8.08 -5.75 -0.52
CA LEU A 248 -8.48 -6.43 0.71
C LEU A 248 -7.62 -7.68 0.89
N VAL A 249 -6.93 -7.76 2.01
CA VAL A 249 -6.10 -8.90 2.37
C VAL A 249 -6.82 -9.73 3.42
N ARG A 250 -7.29 -10.92 3.02
CA ARG A 250 -7.77 -11.94 3.96
C ARG A 250 -6.56 -12.51 4.69
N VAL A 251 -6.68 -12.64 6.01
CA VAL A 251 -5.60 -13.13 6.88
C VAL A 251 -6.09 -14.40 7.60
N PRO A 252 -5.95 -15.59 6.98
CA PRO A 252 -6.43 -16.84 7.55
C PRO A 252 -5.90 -17.08 8.98
N GLY A 253 -6.78 -17.49 9.88
CA GLY A 253 -6.43 -17.77 11.28
C GLY A 253 -6.44 -16.55 12.21
N PHE A 254 -6.65 -15.35 11.70
CA PHE A 254 -6.74 -14.11 12.49
C PHE A 254 -8.14 -13.50 12.39
N GLN A 255 -8.54 -12.79 13.44
CA GLN A 255 -9.78 -12.02 13.51
C GLN A 255 -9.45 -10.60 13.98
N ALA A 256 -10.30 -9.63 13.64
CA ALA A 256 -10.13 -8.27 14.14
C ALA A 256 -10.28 -8.27 15.67
N ASN A 257 -9.40 -7.56 16.37
CA ASN A 257 -9.57 -7.29 17.79
C ASN A 257 -10.69 -6.24 17.93
N LEU A 258 -11.91 -6.71 18.21
CA LEU A 258 -13.05 -5.87 18.55
C LEU A 258 -12.96 -5.39 20.00
#